data_AF-A0A015YC95-F1
#
_entry.id   AF-A0A015YC95-F1
#
_cell.length_a   1.000
_cell.length_b   1.000
_cell.length_c   1.000
_cell.angle_alpha   90.00
_cell.angle_beta   90.00
_cell.angle_gamma   90.00
#
_symmetry.space_group_name_H-M   'P 1'
#
loop_
_entity.id
_entity.type
_entity.pdbx_description
1 polymer ?
#
loop_
_entity_poly.entity_id
_entity_poly.type
_entity_poly.pdbx_seq_one_letter_code
_entity_poly.pdbx_strand_id
1 'polypeptide(L)'
;MSEATNDPAGIYREYLYNIRRQKDSSFQVLTEHILQWQTVKDSVFRHFRNDTISHPHSNQREECIRLHDSIRIEFSRLALSKTRTYQELLALKGEFSPYNNDEELHHAAGEIRPFFNSLDNLPFHKGNKEQILAAYRMLLTRTIRNGIHSRNELITYITKEDAIFRAFLSHLHDFEGESMADITRGTEQCCSQIFLAAERKEITYREAMLYLTMRTNRRQIQNMQICIEDVRNKKIKTSSQAHAYIWMLIQPYTSLDGFSMTLLSDKERKQLDRMAAQTPVTFKTLSRILQSESGQLTELPGMLMDIFIQTL
;
A
#
# COMPACT_ATOMS: atom_id res chain seq x y z
N MET A 1 6.53 23.98 36.48
CA MET A 1 6.49 22.52 36.69
C MET A 1 5.17 22.22 37.41
N SER A 2 4.12 21.83 36.68
CA SER A 2 2.79 21.59 37.26
C SER A 2 2.45 20.11 37.22
N GLU A 3 1.80 19.64 38.27
CA GLU A 3 1.39 18.27 38.61
C GLU A 3 0.34 17.67 37.64
N ALA A 4 0.60 17.65 36.33
CA ALA A 4 -0.28 17.03 35.34
C ALA A 4 0.21 15.64 34.86
N THR A 5 1.24 15.07 35.47
CA THR A 5 1.99 13.92 34.90
C THR A 5 1.67 12.53 35.46
N ASN A 6 0.60 12.35 36.25
CA ASN A 6 0.34 11.07 36.95
C ASN A 6 -1.03 10.40 36.70
N ASP A 7 -1.85 10.86 35.75
CA ASP A 7 -3.10 10.15 35.37
C ASP A 7 -3.19 9.92 33.84
N PRO A 8 -2.56 8.84 33.31
CA PRO A 8 -2.65 8.49 31.90
C PRO A 8 -4.09 8.24 31.42
N ALA A 9 -4.95 7.70 32.29
CA ALA A 9 -6.35 7.45 31.96
C ALA A 9 -7.13 8.78 31.86
N GLY A 10 -6.86 9.75 32.73
CA GLY A 10 -7.41 11.10 32.67
C GLY A 10 -7.17 11.78 31.33
N ILE A 11 -5.92 11.72 30.83
CA ILE A 11 -5.55 12.29 29.53
C ILE A 11 -6.36 11.64 28.40
N TYR A 12 -6.46 10.30 28.39
CA TYR A 12 -7.27 9.61 27.39
C TYR A 12 -8.78 9.92 27.52
N ARG A 13 -9.33 10.07 28.74
CA ARG A 13 -10.74 10.44 28.93
C ARG A 13 -11.04 11.84 28.39
N GLU A 14 -10.17 12.81 28.66
CA GLU A 14 -10.30 14.17 28.13
C GLU A 14 -10.21 14.18 26.60
N TYR A 15 -9.24 13.46 26.04
CA TYR A 15 -9.08 13.34 24.61
C TYR A 15 -10.31 12.69 23.94
N LEU A 16 -10.78 11.57 24.50
CA LEU A 16 -11.99 10.88 24.03
C LEU A 16 -13.23 11.78 24.09
N TYR A 17 -13.39 12.55 25.16
CA TYR A 17 -14.49 13.52 25.29
C TYR A 17 -14.45 14.55 24.16
N ASN A 18 -13.27 15.08 23.83
CA ASN A 18 -13.10 16.06 22.75
C ASN A 18 -13.42 15.46 21.37
N ILE A 19 -12.98 14.23 21.11
CA ILE A 19 -13.25 13.55 19.83
C ILE A 19 -14.74 13.21 19.67
N ARG A 20 -15.43 12.78 20.73
CA ARG A 20 -16.88 12.48 20.68
C ARG A 20 -17.75 13.67 20.30
N ARG A 21 -17.29 14.89 20.57
CA ARG A 21 -18.00 16.12 20.19
C ARG A 21 -17.91 16.45 18.71
N GLN A 22 -16.97 15.84 17.99
CA GLN A 22 -16.84 15.99 16.54
C GLN A 22 -17.93 15.17 15.86
N LYS A 23 -18.85 15.84 15.15
CA LYS A 23 -19.92 15.16 14.41
C LYS A 23 -19.45 14.69 13.04
N ASP A 24 -18.90 15.61 12.25
CA ASP A 24 -18.44 15.33 10.89
C ASP A 24 -17.12 16.05 10.62
N SER A 25 -16.02 15.31 10.57
CA SER A 25 -14.69 15.89 10.39
C SER A 25 -14.30 15.97 8.91
N SER A 26 -13.78 17.13 8.49
CA SER A 26 -13.00 17.20 7.24
C SER A 26 -11.78 16.28 7.35
N PHE A 27 -11.18 15.92 6.22
CA PHE A 27 -9.97 15.09 6.23
C PHE A 27 -8.85 15.74 7.06
N GLN A 28 -8.60 17.03 6.89
CA GLN A 28 -7.59 17.76 7.68
C GLN A 28 -7.86 17.71 9.19
N VAL A 29 -9.11 17.90 9.62
CA VAL A 29 -9.46 17.82 11.05
C VAL A 29 -9.26 16.40 11.59
N LEU A 30 -9.59 15.39 10.77
CA LEU A 30 -9.36 13.99 11.14
C LEU A 30 -7.87 13.70 11.31
N THR A 31 -7.01 14.12 10.38
CA THR A 31 -5.55 13.89 10.46
C THR A 31 -4.93 14.63 11.63
N GLU A 32 -5.30 15.89 11.87
CA GLU A 32 -4.85 16.67 13.03
C GLU A 32 -5.16 15.96 14.36
N HIS A 33 -6.37 15.40 14.49
CA HIS A 33 -6.70 14.61 15.65
C HIS A 33 -5.89 13.33 15.74
N ILE A 34 -5.77 12.53 14.67
CA ILE A 34 -4.97 11.30 14.70
C ILE A 34 -3.51 11.59 15.12
N LEU A 35 -2.92 12.68 14.64
CA LEU A 35 -1.57 13.11 15.04
C LEU A 35 -1.47 13.44 16.54
N GLN A 36 -2.45 14.18 17.07
CA GLN A 36 -2.53 14.46 18.50
C GLN A 36 -2.68 13.16 19.31
N TRP A 37 -3.51 12.22 18.84
CA TRP A 37 -3.70 10.94 19.49
C TRP A 37 -2.42 10.11 19.53
N GLN A 38 -1.61 10.09 18.45
CA GLN A 38 -0.31 9.42 18.46
C GLN A 38 0.63 10.01 19.52
N THR A 39 0.63 11.33 19.69
CA THR A 39 1.42 12.00 20.73
C THR A 39 0.96 11.62 22.14
N VAL A 40 -0.36 11.59 22.36
CA VAL A 40 -0.95 11.16 23.63
C VAL A 40 -0.63 9.69 23.91
N LYS A 41 -0.81 8.82 22.90
CA LYS A 41 -0.51 7.39 22.94
C LYS A 41 0.93 7.15 23.39
N ASP A 42 1.89 7.80 22.74
CA ASP A 42 3.31 7.62 23.04
C ASP A 42 3.66 8.10 24.45
N SER A 43 3.02 9.17 24.92
CA SER A 43 3.19 9.68 26.28
C SER A 43 2.64 8.70 27.33
N VAL A 44 1.43 8.17 27.13
CA VAL A 44 0.79 7.18 28.00
C VAL A 44 1.58 5.88 28.07
N PHE A 45 2.01 5.34 26.93
CA PHE A 45 2.78 4.09 26.91
C PHE A 45 4.22 4.27 27.43
N ARG A 46 4.83 5.44 27.25
CA ARG A 46 6.12 5.75 27.88
C ARG A 46 6.00 5.81 29.40
N HIS A 47 4.90 6.35 29.93
CA HIS A 47 4.63 6.34 31.38
C HIS A 47 4.60 4.91 31.92
N PHE A 48 3.84 4.00 31.28
CA PHE A 48 3.80 2.59 31.68
C PHE A 48 5.15 1.86 31.57
N ARG A 49 5.98 2.20 30.57
CA ARG A 49 7.31 1.59 30.42
C ARG A 49 8.29 2.02 31.51
N ASN A 50 8.17 3.26 31.98
CA ASN A 50 9.03 3.82 33.03
C ASN A 50 8.55 3.44 34.44
N ASP A 51 7.31 3.01 34.59
CA ASP A 51 6.76 2.51 35.86
C ASP A 51 7.21 1.06 36.13
N THR A 52 8.50 0.90 36.45
CA THR A 52 9.13 -0.38 36.82
C THR A 52 8.64 -0.97 38.15
N ILE A 53 7.79 -0.26 38.90
CA ILE A 53 7.28 -0.68 40.24
C ILE A 53 5.77 -1.04 40.17
N SER A 54 5.18 -1.06 38.98
CA SER A 54 3.72 -1.17 38.87
C SER A 54 3.21 -2.48 39.46
N HIS A 55 2.36 -2.32 40.46
CA HIS A 55 1.78 -3.39 41.24
C HIS A 55 0.95 -4.29 40.32
N PRO A 56 0.95 -5.63 40.50
CA PRO A 56 0.25 -6.59 39.64
C PRO A 56 -1.28 -6.39 39.47
N HIS A 57 -1.87 -5.37 40.09
CA HIS A 57 -3.30 -5.11 40.21
C HIS A 57 -3.74 -3.70 39.77
N SER A 58 -2.92 -2.92 39.04
CA SER A 58 -3.34 -1.57 38.63
C SER A 58 -4.40 -1.61 37.50
N ASN A 59 -5.67 -1.42 37.84
CA ASN A 59 -6.79 -1.24 36.89
C ASN A 59 -6.54 -0.12 35.84
N GLN A 60 -5.58 0.78 36.08
CA GLN A 60 -5.25 1.91 35.21
C GLN A 60 -4.76 1.50 33.82
N ARG A 61 -3.97 0.41 33.72
CA ARG A 61 -3.46 -0.05 32.41
C ARG A 61 -4.60 -0.63 31.56
N GLU A 62 -5.46 -1.44 32.16
CA GLU A 62 -6.65 -1.99 31.49
C GLU A 62 -7.61 -0.87 31.08
N GLU A 63 -7.82 0.12 31.95
CA GLU A 63 -8.63 1.29 31.63
C GLU A 63 -8.03 2.08 30.45
N CYS A 64 -6.72 2.31 30.41
CA CYS A 64 -6.09 3.00 29.29
C CYS A 64 -6.21 2.23 27.97
N ILE A 65 -6.13 0.89 28.00
CA ILE A 65 -6.38 0.05 26.81
C ILE A 65 -7.83 0.23 26.35
N ARG A 66 -8.80 0.14 27.26
CA ARG A 66 -10.23 0.35 26.93
C ARG A 66 -10.52 1.73 26.35
N LEU A 67 -9.88 2.77 26.90
CA LEU A 67 -10.03 4.14 26.40
C LEU A 67 -9.36 4.32 25.04
N HIS A 68 -8.19 3.71 24.83
CA HIS A 68 -7.51 3.68 23.54
C HIS A 68 -8.41 3.04 22.46
N ASP A 69 -9.01 1.89 22.75
CA ASP A 69 -9.95 1.23 21.84
C ASP A 69 -11.19 2.10 21.59
N SER A 70 -11.70 2.78 22.62
CA SER A 70 -12.82 3.72 22.48
C SER A 70 -12.47 4.90 21.57
N ILE A 71 -11.25 5.43 21.64
CA ILE A 71 -10.77 6.50 20.76
C ILE A 71 -10.69 5.99 19.32
N ARG A 72 -10.19 4.76 19.10
CA ARG A 72 -10.15 4.13 17.77
C ARG A 72 -11.54 3.99 17.16
N ILE A 73 -12.53 3.56 17.94
CA ILE A 73 -13.92 3.45 17.49
C ILE A 73 -14.48 4.83 17.07
N GLU A 74 -14.15 5.89 17.81
CA GLU A 74 -14.57 7.24 17.41
C GLU A 74 -13.88 7.71 16.13
N PHE A 75 -12.60 7.35 15.91
CA PHE A 75 -11.95 7.61 14.63
C PHE A 75 -12.56 6.84 13.47
N SER A 76 -12.99 5.58 13.67
CA SER A 76 -13.77 4.83 12.69
C SER A 76 -15.05 5.58 12.33
N ARG A 77 -15.80 6.05 13.34
CA ARG A 77 -17.02 6.83 13.15
C ARG A 77 -16.74 8.09 12.34
N LEU A 78 -15.66 8.82 12.63
CA LEU A 78 -15.28 10.04 11.90
C LEU A 78 -14.77 9.76 10.48
N ALA A 79 -14.05 8.67 10.26
CA ALA A 79 -13.62 8.25 8.93
C ALA A 79 -14.84 7.96 8.03
N LEU A 80 -15.87 7.33 8.59
CA LEU A 80 -17.10 6.94 7.91
C LEU A 80 -18.21 8.01 7.94
N SER A 81 -18.04 9.13 8.64
CA SER A 81 -19.08 10.17 8.77
C SER A 81 -19.33 10.95 7.47
N LYS A 82 -18.40 10.88 6.51
CA LYS A 82 -18.43 11.56 5.22
C LYS A 82 -17.84 10.64 4.16
N THR A 83 -18.33 10.74 2.93
CA THR A 83 -17.72 10.04 1.79
C THR A 83 -16.27 10.48 1.64
N ARG A 84 -15.36 9.51 1.67
CA ARG A 84 -13.91 9.72 1.56
C ARG A 84 -13.43 9.48 0.13
N THR A 85 -12.29 10.07 -0.21
CA THR A 85 -11.66 9.89 -1.52
C THR A 85 -10.47 8.95 -1.44
N TYR A 86 -10.13 8.33 -2.57
CA TYR A 86 -8.92 7.53 -2.70
C TYR A 86 -7.64 8.36 -2.49
N GLN A 87 -7.66 9.66 -2.82
CA GLN A 87 -6.53 10.56 -2.58
C GLN A 87 -6.32 10.81 -1.08
N GLU A 88 -7.40 11.06 -0.34
CA GLU A 88 -7.33 11.21 1.12
C GLU A 88 -6.80 9.91 1.77
N LEU A 89 -7.19 8.73 1.27
CA LEU A 89 -6.69 7.45 1.80
C LEU A 89 -5.17 7.31 1.60
N LEU A 90 -4.67 7.66 0.42
CA LEU A 90 -3.23 7.63 0.14
C LEU A 90 -2.48 8.66 0.97
N ALA A 91 -3.03 9.87 1.12
CA ALA A 91 -2.46 10.91 1.97
C ALA A 91 -2.36 10.42 3.42
N LEU A 92 -3.41 9.79 3.96
CA LEU A 92 -3.42 9.22 5.31
C LEU A 92 -2.32 8.18 5.50
N LYS A 93 -2.21 7.22 4.58
CA LYS A 93 -1.17 6.18 4.61
C LYS A 93 0.24 6.76 4.51
N GLY A 94 0.40 7.80 3.71
CA GLY A 94 1.65 8.54 3.56
C GLY A 94 2.03 9.30 4.81
N GLU A 95 1.10 10.05 5.41
CA GLU A 95 1.33 10.91 6.58
C GLU A 95 1.67 10.10 7.84
N PHE A 96 0.95 8.99 8.06
CA PHE A 96 1.10 8.16 9.26
C PHE A 96 2.02 6.94 9.06
N SER A 97 2.87 6.96 8.03
CA SER A 97 3.89 5.93 7.89
C SER A 97 4.95 6.05 9.00
N PRO A 98 5.26 4.97 9.74
CA PRO A 98 6.28 5.00 10.78
C PRO A 98 7.70 5.22 10.21
N TYR A 99 7.87 5.05 8.89
CA TYR A 99 9.15 5.17 8.21
C TYR A 99 9.45 6.58 7.69
N ASN A 100 8.54 7.55 7.88
CA ASN A 100 8.72 8.89 7.34
C ASN A 100 9.98 9.61 7.85
N ASN A 101 10.37 9.34 9.10
CA ASN A 101 11.56 9.94 9.72
C ASN A 101 12.79 9.01 9.72
N ASP A 102 12.75 7.91 8.96
CA ASP A 102 13.86 6.96 8.87
C ASP A 102 14.88 7.43 7.81
N GLU A 103 15.83 8.27 8.24
CA GLU A 103 16.88 8.83 7.37
C GLU A 103 17.73 7.76 6.70
N GLU A 104 18.00 6.65 7.42
CA GLU A 104 18.79 5.56 6.89
C GLU A 104 18.04 4.90 5.73
N LEU A 105 16.76 4.57 5.91
CA LEU A 105 15.90 4.02 4.88
C LEU A 105 15.83 4.92 3.66
N HIS A 106 15.63 6.23 3.86
CA HIS A 106 15.61 7.21 2.76
C HIS A 106 16.91 7.24 1.99
N HIS A 107 18.05 7.21 2.68
CA HIS A 107 19.36 7.14 2.04
C HIS A 107 19.51 5.88 1.17
N ALA A 108 19.24 4.70 1.73
CA ALA A 108 19.36 3.43 0.99
C ALA A 108 18.38 3.33 -0.19
N ALA A 109 17.15 3.83 -0.03
CA ALA A 109 16.19 3.94 -1.12
C ALA A 109 16.68 4.91 -2.20
N GLY A 110 17.35 6.00 -1.79
CA GLY A 110 18.03 6.96 -2.67
C GLY A 110 19.10 6.33 -3.54
N GLU A 111 19.92 5.43 -2.99
CA GLU A 111 20.98 4.72 -3.74
C GLU A 111 20.42 3.75 -4.80
N ILE A 112 19.25 3.15 -4.55
CA ILE A 112 18.60 2.22 -5.48
C ILE A 112 17.75 2.96 -6.53
N ARG A 113 17.31 4.19 -6.25
CA ARG A 113 16.44 5.00 -7.10
C ARG A 113 16.91 5.12 -8.57
N PRO A 114 18.19 5.41 -8.86
CA PRO A 114 18.64 5.57 -10.25
C PRO A 114 18.41 4.32 -11.10
N PHE A 115 18.53 3.14 -10.50
CA PHE A 115 18.24 1.88 -11.18
C PHE A 115 16.77 1.81 -11.61
N PHE A 116 15.81 2.03 -10.72
CA PHE A 116 14.38 1.99 -11.09
C PHE A 116 14.01 3.08 -12.09
N ASN A 117 14.57 4.28 -11.95
CA ASN A 117 14.38 5.36 -12.91
C ASN A 117 14.89 4.98 -14.31
N SER A 118 16.00 4.22 -14.39
CA SER A 118 16.54 3.77 -15.68
C SER A 118 15.61 2.82 -16.44
N LEU A 119 14.76 2.07 -15.73
CA LEU A 119 13.81 1.12 -16.33
C LEU A 119 12.78 1.80 -17.24
N ASP A 120 12.42 3.06 -16.97
CA ASP A 120 11.50 3.85 -17.79
C ASP A 120 12.02 4.03 -19.23
N ASN A 121 13.34 4.05 -19.42
CA ASN A 121 13.98 4.29 -20.71
C ASN A 121 14.27 2.99 -21.48
N LEU A 122 14.08 1.83 -20.85
CA LEU A 122 14.36 0.55 -21.49
C LEU A 122 13.19 0.14 -22.40
N PRO A 123 13.47 -0.43 -23.59
CA PRO A 123 12.42 -0.98 -24.42
C PRO A 123 11.72 -2.14 -23.71
N PHE A 124 10.40 -2.23 -23.87
CA PHE A 124 9.64 -3.40 -23.43
C PHE A 124 9.87 -4.59 -24.40
N HIS A 125 9.55 -5.79 -23.93
CA HIS A 125 9.67 -7.00 -24.74
C HIS A 125 8.75 -6.95 -25.97
N LYS A 126 9.27 -7.28 -27.16
CA LYS A 126 8.48 -7.28 -28.40
C LYS A 126 7.90 -8.66 -28.66
N GLY A 127 6.65 -8.72 -29.10
CA GLY A 127 5.99 -9.95 -29.52
C GLY A 127 4.48 -9.81 -29.50
N ASN A 128 3.78 -10.82 -30.00
CA ASN A 128 2.36 -10.98 -29.75
C ASN A 128 2.11 -11.54 -28.33
N LYS A 129 0.84 -11.65 -27.94
CA LYS A 129 0.46 -12.09 -26.60
C LYS A 129 1.03 -13.47 -26.23
N GLU A 130 1.05 -14.42 -27.18
CA GLU A 130 1.55 -15.78 -26.94
C GLU A 130 3.07 -15.78 -26.71
N GLN A 131 3.80 -15.01 -27.51
CA GLN A 131 5.24 -14.84 -27.37
C GLN A 131 5.60 -14.18 -26.03
N ILE A 132 4.84 -13.18 -25.60
CA ILE A 132 5.05 -12.49 -24.33
C ILE A 132 4.82 -13.45 -23.15
N LEU A 133 3.73 -14.22 -23.16
CA LEU A 133 3.46 -15.20 -22.10
C LEU A 133 4.53 -16.31 -22.06
N ALA A 134 4.96 -16.80 -23.22
CA ALA A 134 6.04 -17.79 -23.30
C ALA A 134 7.37 -17.22 -22.75
N ALA A 135 7.71 -15.97 -23.10
CA ALA A 135 8.89 -15.29 -22.58
C ALA A 135 8.81 -15.08 -21.07
N TYR A 136 7.65 -14.70 -20.54
CA TYR A 136 7.43 -14.54 -19.10
C TYR A 136 7.64 -15.87 -18.36
N ARG A 137 6.96 -16.93 -18.79
CA ARG A 137 7.08 -18.28 -18.20
C ARG A 137 8.52 -18.81 -18.24
N MET A 138 9.21 -18.59 -19.36
CA MET A 138 10.61 -18.97 -19.50
C MET A 138 11.52 -18.18 -18.55
N LEU A 139 11.32 -16.87 -18.40
CA LEU A 139 12.08 -16.06 -17.44
C LEU A 139 11.90 -16.58 -16.01
N LEU A 140 10.64 -16.79 -15.59
CA LEU A 140 10.33 -17.30 -14.25
C LEU A 140 10.96 -18.67 -14.02
N THR A 141 10.74 -19.61 -14.93
CA THR A 141 11.28 -20.98 -14.83
C THR A 141 12.81 -20.98 -14.73
N ARG A 142 13.48 -20.17 -15.55
CA ARG A 142 14.95 -20.05 -15.52
C ARG A 142 15.44 -19.43 -14.22
N THR A 143 14.77 -18.40 -13.72
CA THR A 143 15.14 -17.73 -12.47
C THR A 143 14.95 -18.67 -11.28
N ILE A 144 13.83 -19.41 -11.22
CA ILE A 144 13.56 -20.39 -10.17
C ILE A 144 14.63 -21.50 -10.18
N ARG A 145 14.95 -22.04 -11.36
CA ARG A 145 15.93 -23.12 -11.49
C ARG A 145 17.34 -22.68 -11.11
N ASN A 146 17.74 -21.48 -11.55
CA ASN A 146 19.10 -21.02 -11.37
C ASN A 146 19.33 -20.36 -10.00
N GLY A 147 18.26 -19.94 -9.32
CA GLY A 147 18.37 -19.09 -8.14
C GLY A 147 18.78 -17.65 -8.47
N ILE A 148 18.86 -16.84 -7.43
CA ILE A 148 19.46 -15.50 -7.45
C ILE A 148 20.56 -15.51 -6.39
N HIS A 149 21.80 -15.28 -6.80
CA HIS A 149 22.99 -15.45 -5.96
C HIS A 149 23.85 -14.20 -5.81
N SER A 150 23.37 -13.06 -6.32
CA SER A 150 24.05 -11.78 -6.13
C SER A 150 23.10 -10.61 -6.40
N ARG A 151 23.53 -9.41 -5.97
CA ARG A 151 22.85 -8.15 -6.31
C ARG A 151 22.75 -7.92 -7.82
N ASN A 152 23.78 -8.30 -8.58
CA ASN A 152 23.77 -8.15 -10.04
C ASN A 152 22.72 -9.06 -10.70
N GLU A 153 22.55 -10.28 -10.19
CA GLU A 153 21.52 -11.20 -10.67
C GLU A 153 20.11 -10.72 -10.30
N LEU A 154 19.93 -10.18 -9.09
CA LEU A 154 18.69 -9.53 -8.65
C LEU A 154 18.31 -8.37 -9.61
N ILE A 155 19.24 -7.46 -9.85
CA ILE A 155 19.04 -6.33 -10.78
C ILE A 155 18.71 -6.83 -12.19
N THR A 156 19.42 -7.86 -12.65
CA THR A 156 19.19 -8.47 -13.98
C THR A 156 17.81 -9.08 -14.08
N TYR A 157 17.35 -9.78 -13.04
CA TYR A 157 16.01 -10.34 -12.97
C TYR A 157 14.95 -9.23 -13.05
N ILE A 158 15.03 -8.21 -12.18
CA ILE A 158 14.07 -7.10 -12.16
C ILE A 158 14.05 -6.38 -13.51
N THR A 159 15.21 -6.15 -14.12
CA THR A 159 15.31 -5.49 -15.44
C THR A 159 14.57 -6.27 -16.53
N LYS A 160 14.82 -7.57 -16.63
CA LYS A 160 14.18 -8.44 -17.64
C LYS A 160 12.69 -8.57 -17.37
N GLU A 161 12.33 -8.71 -16.12
CA GLU A 161 10.95 -8.89 -15.71
C GLU A 161 10.13 -7.62 -15.92
N ASP A 162 10.63 -6.42 -15.59
CA ASP A 162 9.95 -5.15 -15.89
C ASP A 162 9.67 -4.98 -17.39
N ALA A 163 10.64 -5.30 -18.25
CA ALA A 163 10.47 -5.21 -19.69
C ALA A 163 9.38 -6.15 -20.22
N ILE A 164 9.31 -7.38 -19.68
CA ILE A 164 8.26 -8.34 -20.05
C ILE A 164 6.92 -7.95 -19.42
N PHE A 165 6.90 -7.47 -18.18
CA PHE A 165 5.68 -7.06 -17.48
C PHE A 165 5.01 -5.87 -18.15
N ARG A 166 5.77 -4.87 -18.62
CA ARG A 166 5.21 -3.76 -19.42
C ARG A 166 4.59 -4.25 -20.73
N ALA A 167 5.22 -5.21 -21.41
CA ALA A 167 4.65 -5.84 -22.61
C ALA A 167 3.42 -6.70 -22.30
N PHE A 168 3.43 -7.41 -21.16
CA PHE A 168 2.27 -8.14 -20.67
C PHE A 168 1.08 -7.20 -20.46
N LEU A 169 1.30 -6.07 -19.78
CA LEU A 169 0.23 -5.09 -19.55
C LEU A 169 -0.34 -4.49 -20.85
N SER A 170 0.45 -4.30 -21.91
CA SER A 170 -0.09 -3.78 -23.17
C SER A 170 -1.14 -4.69 -23.82
N HIS A 171 -1.15 -5.98 -23.46
CA HIS A 171 -2.11 -7.00 -23.89
C HIS A 171 -3.11 -7.40 -22.79
N LEU A 172 -3.20 -6.67 -21.68
CA LEU A 172 -4.01 -7.05 -20.52
C LEU A 172 -5.47 -7.36 -20.88
N HIS A 173 -6.06 -6.54 -21.73
CA HIS A 173 -7.42 -6.69 -22.24
C HIS A 173 -7.64 -7.92 -23.17
N ASP A 174 -6.57 -8.49 -23.73
CA ASP A 174 -6.61 -9.63 -24.67
C ASP A 174 -6.52 -10.99 -23.98
N PHE A 175 -6.33 -11.03 -22.65
CA PHE A 175 -6.12 -12.25 -21.87
C PHE A 175 -7.38 -12.84 -21.23
N GLU A 176 -8.57 -12.45 -21.68
CA GLU A 176 -9.81 -13.01 -21.14
C GLU A 176 -9.85 -14.54 -21.33
N GLY A 177 -10.16 -15.27 -20.25
CA GLY A 177 -10.22 -16.73 -20.24
C GLY A 177 -8.86 -17.43 -20.12
N GLU A 178 -7.75 -16.69 -20.20
CA GLU A 178 -6.42 -17.25 -19.97
C GLU A 178 -6.09 -17.23 -18.47
N SER A 179 -5.70 -18.38 -17.93
CA SER A 179 -5.26 -18.46 -16.54
C SER A 179 -3.86 -17.86 -16.39
N MET A 180 -3.74 -16.93 -15.44
CA MET A 180 -2.46 -16.32 -15.05
C MET A 180 -1.87 -16.95 -13.78
N ALA A 181 -2.48 -18.02 -13.27
CA ALA A 181 -2.12 -18.62 -11.98
C ALA A 181 -0.67 -19.14 -11.96
N ASP A 182 -0.16 -19.64 -13.09
CA ASP A 182 1.21 -20.10 -13.23
C ASP A 182 2.21 -18.94 -13.20
N ILE A 183 1.91 -17.82 -13.86
CA ILE A 183 2.72 -16.60 -13.82
C ILE A 183 2.72 -15.99 -12.42
N THR A 184 1.57 -15.93 -11.76
CA THR A 184 1.45 -15.44 -10.37
C THR A 184 2.33 -16.26 -9.43
N ARG A 185 2.13 -17.58 -9.41
CA ARG A 185 2.92 -18.49 -8.56
C ARG A 185 4.41 -18.46 -8.92
N GLY A 186 4.76 -18.43 -10.20
CA GLY A 186 6.15 -18.35 -10.63
C GLY A 186 6.81 -17.03 -10.21
N THR A 187 6.06 -15.93 -10.22
CA THR A 187 6.53 -14.63 -9.73
C THR A 187 6.76 -14.67 -8.21
N GLU A 188 5.84 -15.24 -7.45
CA GLU A 188 5.98 -15.44 -6.00
C GLU A 188 7.22 -16.30 -5.66
N GLN A 189 7.45 -17.37 -6.42
CA GLN A 189 8.64 -18.22 -6.27
C GLN A 189 9.93 -17.46 -6.59
N CYS A 190 9.94 -16.62 -7.63
CA CYS A 190 11.10 -15.76 -7.91
C CYS A 190 11.35 -14.73 -6.80
N CYS A 191 10.30 -14.11 -6.25
CA CYS A 191 10.43 -13.24 -5.07
C CYS A 191 11.01 -14.00 -3.87
N SER A 192 10.60 -15.26 -3.68
CA SER A 192 11.15 -16.12 -2.62
C SER A 192 12.64 -16.40 -2.83
N GLN A 193 13.11 -16.58 -4.08
CA GLN A 193 14.54 -16.73 -4.37
C GLN A 193 15.38 -15.53 -3.90
N ILE A 194 14.82 -14.33 -3.91
CA ILE A 194 15.50 -13.10 -3.44
C ILE A 194 15.68 -13.14 -1.92
N PHE A 195 14.67 -13.59 -1.17
CA PHE A 195 14.81 -13.77 0.28
C PHE A 195 15.76 -14.92 0.64
N LEU A 196 15.74 -16.01 -0.14
CA LEU A 196 16.72 -17.09 0.04
C LEU A 196 18.15 -16.60 -0.22
N ALA A 197 18.37 -15.67 -1.15
CA ALA A 197 19.66 -15.03 -1.36
C ALA A 197 20.10 -14.22 -0.12
N ALA A 198 19.15 -13.55 0.55
CA ALA A 198 19.41 -12.86 1.81
C ALA A 198 19.73 -13.83 2.96
N GLU A 199 19.04 -14.96 3.05
CA GLU A 199 19.34 -16.04 4.01
C GLU A 199 20.75 -16.60 3.82
N ARG A 200 21.16 -16.78 2.55
CA ARG A 200 22.52 -17.20 2.18
C ARG A 200 23.57 -16.10 2.35
N LYS A 201 23.18 -14.89 2.74
CA LYS A 201 24.05 -13.70 2.90
C LYS A 201 24.73 -13.26 1.60
N GLU A 202 24.15 -13.61 0.45
CA GLU A 202 24.61 -13.19 -0.88
C GLU A 202 24.17 -11.76 -1.21
N ILE A 203 23.07 -11.33 -0.59
CA ILE A 203 22.59 -9.95 -0.50
C ILE A 203 22.13 -9.69 0.94
N THR A 204 21.90 -8.44 1.32
CA THR A 204 21.32 -8.14 2.64
C THR A 204 19.79 -8.27 2.61
N TYR A 205 19.18 -8.58 3.77
CA TYR A 205 17.71 -8.55 3.90
C TYR A 205 17.13 -7.18 3.57
N ARG A 206 17.84 -6.11 3.94
CA ARG A 206 17.44 -4.74 3.62
C ARG A 206 17.40 -4.50 2.13
N GLU A 207 18.43 -4.92 1.38
CA GLU A 207 18.41 -4.84 -0.08
C GLU A 207 17.26 -5.66 -0.67
N ALA A 208 17.06 -6.90 -0.22
CA ALA A 208 15.96 -7.74 -0.67
C ALA A 208 14.60 -7.03 -0.48
N MET A 209 14.34 -6.49 0.70
CA MET A 209 13.13 -5.73 1.01
C MET A 209 12.99 -4.48 0.11
N LEU A 210 14.02 -3.64 0.02
CA LEU A 210 13.98 -2.41 -0.77
C LEU A 210 13.71 -2.68 -2.24
N TYR A 211 14.46 -3.59 -2.87
CA TYR A 211 14.29 -3.93 -4.28
C TYR A 211 12.92 -4.55 -4.55
N LEU A 212 12.43 -5.44 -3.69
CA LEU A 212 11.12 -6.08 -3.87
C LEU A 212 9.97 -5.09 -3.68
N THR A 213 10.03 -4.22 -2.67
CA THR A 213 8.97 -3.23 -2.45
C THR A 213 8.95 -2.19 -3.57
N MET A 214 10.09 -1.64 -3.98
CA MET A 214 10.15 -0.69 -5.10
C MET A 214 9.67 -1.31 -6.42
N ARG A 215 10.04 -2.57 -6.68
CA ARG A 215 9.51 -3.34 -7.83
C ARG A 215 7.99 -3.50 -7.73
N THR A 216 7.46 -3.84 -6.55
CA THR A 216 6.04 -4.09 -6.34
C THR A 216 5.23 -2.81 -6.52
N ASN A 217 5.69 -1.71 -5.93
CA ASN A 217 5.12 -0.37 -6.10
C ASN A 217 5.03 0.01 -7.58
N ARG A 218 6.15 -0.14 -8.31
CA ARG A 218 6.21 0.14 -9.74
C ARG A 218 5.20 -0.70 -10.53
N ARG A 219 5.12 -2.01 -10.27
CA ARG A 219 4.17 -2.90 -10.94
C ARG A 219 2.71 -2.50 -10.68
N GLN A 220 2.39 -2.13 -9.44
CA GLN A 220 1.04 -1.71 -9.07
C GLN A 220 0.64 -0.40 -9.75
N ILE A 221 1.55 0.58 -9.80
CA ILE A 221 1.33 1.86 -10.48
C ILE A 221 1.12 1.64 -11.99
N GLN A 222 1.98 0.84 -12.62
CA GLN A 222 1.85 0.51 -14.04
C GLN A 222 0.55 -0.24 -14.35
N ASN A 223 0.18 -1.23 -13.53
CA ASN A 223 -1.05 -1.99 -13.69
C ASN A 223 -2.27 -1.08 -13.60
N MET A 224 -2.34 -0.26 -12.55
CA MET A 224 -3.43 0.69 -12.35
C MET A 224 -3.54 1.68 -13.51
N GLN A 225 -2.42 2.19 -14.00
CA GLN A 225 -2.39 3.11 -15.14
C GLN A 225 -3.01 2.46 -16.38
N ILE A 226 -2.58 1.24 -16.72
CA ILE A 226 -3.10 0.51 -17.88
C ILE A 226 -4.58 0.18 -17.71
N CYS A 227 -5.02 -0.20 -16.51
CA CYS A 227 -6.45 -0.40 -16.23
C CYS A 227 -7.28 0.84 -16.54
N ILE A 228 -6.84 2.02 -16.07
CA ILE A 228 -7.52 3.28 -16.35
C ILE A 228 -7.54 3.58 -17.86
N GLU A 229 -6.40 3.39 -18.53
CA GLU A 229 -6.27 3.66 -19.96
C GLU A 229 -7.14 2.74 -20.81
N ASP A 230 -7.18 1.44 -20.53
CA ASP A 230 -7.99 0.47 -21.25
C ASP A 230 -9.49 0.73 -21.07
N VAL A 231 -9.93 1.10 -19.86
CA VAL A 231 -11.32 1.50 -19.60
C VAL A 231 -11.66 2.78 -20.37
N ARG A 232 -10.79 3.79 -20.32
CA ARG A 232 -10.97 5.05 -21.07
C ARG A 232 -11.05 4.80 -22.57
N ASN A 233 -10.26 3.87 -23.08
CA ASN A 233 -10.23 3.48 -24.49
C ASN A 233 -11.32 2.47 -24.88
N LYS A 234 -12.27 2.16 -24.00
CA LYS A 234 -13.39 1.24 -24.23
C LYS A 234 -12.97 -0.17 -24.67
N LYS A 235 -11.84 -0.65 -24.17
CA LYS A 235 -11.35 -2.01 -24.48
C LYS A 235 -12.04 -3.11 -23.67
N ILE A 236 -12.70 -2.74 -22.57
CA ILE A 236 -13.39 -3.66 -21.67
C ILE A 236 -14.78 -3.94 -22.20
N LYS A 237 -15.08 -5.22 -22.49
CA LYS A 237 -16.30 -5.63 -23.19
C LYS A 237 -17.20 -6.53 -22.35
N THR A 238 -16.63 -7.31 -21.44
CA THR A 238 -17.37 -8.32 -20.69
C THR A 238 -17.45 -8.01 -19.20
N SER A 239 -18.44 -8.60 -18.53
CA SER A 239 -18.57 -8.50 -17.08
C SER A 239 -17.40 -9.15 -16.35
N SER A 240 -16.84 -10.25 -16.87
CA SER A 240 -15.67 -10.91 -16.28
C SER A 240 -14.43 -10.01 -16.32
N GLN A 241 -14.17 -9.36 -17.46
CA GLN A 241 -13.10 -8.36 -17.57
C GLN A 241 -13.35 -7.19 -16.62
N ALA A 242 -14.58 -6.68 -16.54
CA ALA A 242 -14.90 -5.56 -15.67
C ALA A 242 -14.63 -5.86 -14.19
N HIS A 243 -15.00 -7.06 -13.71
CA HIS A 243 -14.65 -7.49 -12.34
C HIS A 243 -13.13 -7.58 -12.12
N ALA A 244 -12.39 -8.18 -13.05
CA ALA A 244 -10.93 -8.28 -12.94
C ALA A 244 -10.27 -6.90 -12.87
N TYR A 245 -10.72 -5.94 -13.69
CA TYR A 245 -10.21 -4.57 -13.69
C TYR A 245 -10.56 -3.82 -12.41
N ILE A 246 -11.74 -4.04 -11.82
CA ILE A 246 -12.07 -3.47 -10.50
C ILE A 246 -11.06 -3.94 -9.46
N TRP A 247 -10.76 -5.24 -9.39
CA TRP A 247 -9.77 -5.78 -8.44
C TRP A 247 -8.37 -5.18 -8.66
N MET A 248 -7.93 -5.08 -9.90
CA MET A 248 -6.63 -4.50 -10.25
C MET A 248 -6.53 -3.01 -9.88
N LEU A 249 -7.61 -2.25 -9.99
CA LEU A 249 -7.69 -0.84 -9.57
C LEU A 249 -7.74 -0.67 -8.05
N ILE A 250 -8.35 -1.62 -7.32
CA ILE A 250 -8.42 -1.59 -5.85
C ILE A 250 -7.06 -1.92 -5.23
N GLN A 251 -6.28 -2.80 -5.87
CA GLN A 251 -5.07 -3.38 -5.31
C GLN A 251 -4.06 -2.37 -4.72
N PRO A 252 -3.72 -1.23 -5.35
CA PRO A 252 -2.79 -0.28 -4.76
C PRO A 252 -3.28 0.30 -3.43
N TYR A 253 -4.60 0.50 -3.28
CA TYR A 253 -5.19 1.05 -2.07
C TYR A 253 -5.25 0.08 -0.91
N THR A 254 -5.27 -1.23 -1.17
CA THR A 254 -5.26 -2.26 -0.13
C THR A 254 -3.85 -2.67 0.26
N SER A 255 -2.92 -2.69 -0.69
CA SER A 255 -1.59 -3.30 -0.50
C SER A 255 -0.44 -2.31 -0.27
N LEU A 256 -0.53 -1.05 -0.72
CA LEU A 256 0.48 -0.04 -0.37
C LEU A 256 0.32 0.34 1.10
N ASP A 257 1.22 -0.16 1.94
CA ASP A 257 1.32 0.15 3.36
C ASP A 257 2.25 1.35 3.61
N GLY A 258 2.48 1.71 4.87
CA GLY A 258 3.37 2.83 5.22
C GLY A 258 4.77 2.67 4.63
N PHE A 259 5.34 1.46 4.68
CA PHE A 259 6.67 1.18 4.12
C PHE A 259 6.69 1.42 2.61
N SER A 260 5.72 0.85 1.89
CA SER A 260 5.56 1.00 0.45
C SER A 260 5.36 2.46 0.07
N MET A 261 4.52 3.19 0.79
CA MET A 261 4.28 4.61 0.56
C MET A 261 5.56 5.42 0.74
N THR A 262 6.31 5.21 1.83
CA THR A 262 7.59 5.88 2.09
C THR A 262 8.59 5.69 0.96
N LEU A 263 8.65 4.49 0.36
CA LEU A 263 9.57 4.18 -0.73
C LEU A 263 9.15 4.73 -2.10
N LEU A 264 7.97 5.33 -2.27
CA LEU A 264 7.59 5.96 -3.54
C LEU A 264 8.39 7.25 -3.79
N SER A 265 8.87 7.43 -5.02
CA SER A 265 9.41 8.72 -5.46
C SER A 265 8.32 9.78 -5.60
N ASP A 266 8.70 11.06 -5.62
CA ASP A 266 7.76 12.16 -5.86
C ASP A 266 6.98 12.02 -7.18
N LYS A 267 7.64 11.48 -8.22
CA LYS A 267 7.01 11.21 -9.52
C LYS A 267 5.92 10.14 -9.37
N GLU A 268 6.25 9.03 -8.70
CA GLU A 268 5.32 7.92 -8.46
C GLU A 268 4.15 8.33 -7.56
N ARG A 269 4.40 9.11 -6.50
CA ARG A 269 3.34 9.67 -5.62
C ARG A 269 2.37 10.55 -6.40
N LYS A 270 2.89 11.52 -7.16
CA LYS A 270 2.05 12.40 -8.00
C LYS A 270 1.28 11.62 -9.06
N GLN A 271 1.86 10.56 -9.62
CA GLN A 271 1.17 9.69 -10.56
C GLN A 271 0.03 8.93 -9.88
N LEU A 272 0.29 8.33 -8.71
CA LEU A 272 -0.69 7.61 -7.93
C LEU A 272 -1.85 8.52 -7.50
N ASP A 273 -1.58 9.75 -7.05
CA ASP A 273 -2.60 10.74 -6.70
C ASP A 273 -3.51 11.09 -7.89
N ARG A 274 -2.93 11.27 -9.09
CA ARG A 274 -3.70 11.53 -10.31
C ARG A 274 -4.60 10.34 -10.66
N MET A 275 -4.09 9.12 -10.53
CA MET A 275 -4.89 7.91 -10.77
C MET A 275 -5.99 7.75 -9.71
N ALA A 276 -5.73 8.16 -8.46
CA ALA A 276 -6.73 8.18 -7.40
C ALA A 276 -7.87 9.16 -7.66
N ALA A 277 -7.58 10.34 -8.21
CA ALA A 277 -8.61 11.26 -8.67
C ALA A 277 -9.48 10.67 -9.81
N GLN A 278 -8.90 9.83 -10.68
CA GLN A 278 -9.59 9.22 -11.82
C GLN A 278 -10.38 7.95 -11.45
N THR A 279 -10.00 7.30 -10.35
CA THR A 279 -10.55 6.00 -9.92
C THR A 279 -12.08 5.97 -9.82
N PRO A 280 -12.76 6.97 -9.21
CA PRO A 280 -14.22 6.96 -9.13
C PRO A 280 -14.93 6.93 -10.50
N VAL A 281 -14.40 7.68 -11.47
CA VAL A 281 -14.97 7.74 -12.84
C VAL A 281 -14.72 6.42 -13.57
N THR A 282 -13.54 5.83 -13.39
CA THR A 282 -13.20 4.51 -13.93
C THR A 282 -14.13 3.44 -13.38
N PHE A 283 -14.36 3.41 -12.06
CA PHE A 283 -15.32 2.49 -11.43
C PHE A 283 -16.74 2.70 -11.92
N LYS A 284 -17.22 3.95 -12.01
CA LYS A 284 -18.55 4.22 -12.58
C LYS A 284 -18.72 3.68 -14.00
N THR A 285 -17.65 3.67 -14.78
CA THR A 285 -17.66 3.12 -16.14
C THR A 285 -17.72 1.59 -16.12
N LEU A 286 -16.93 0.95 -15.27
CA LEU A 286 -16.94 -0.50 -15.07
C LEU A 286 -18.27 -1.01 -14.49
N SER A 287 -18.84 -0.36 -13.47
CA SER A 287 -20.14 -0.71 -12.89
C SER A 287 -21.28 -0.65 -13.91
N ARG A 288 -21.18 0.26 -14.90
CA ARG A 288 -22.13 0.32 -16.02
C ARG A 288 -22.08 -0.93 -16.89
N ILE A 289 -20.90 -1.52 -17.11
CA ILE A 289 -20.74 -2.79 -17.83
C ILE A 289 -21.36 -3.93 -17.01
N LEU A 290 -21.19 -3.89 -15.69
CA LEU A 290 -21.74 -4.88 -14.75
C LEU A 290 -23.25 -4.77 -14.54
N GLN A 291 -23.89 -3.71 -15.02
CA GLN A 291 -25.29 -3.37 -14.71
C GLN A 291 -25.54 -3.32 -13.19
N SER A 292 -24.54 -2.90 -12.40
CA SER A 292 -24.59 -2.83 -10.94
C SER A 292 -24.47 -1.39 -10.46
N GLU A 293 -24.98 -1.12 -9.26
CA GLU A 293 -24.73 0.16 -8.60
C GLU A 293 -23.27 0.28 -8.16
N SER A 294 -22.68 1.47 -8.31
CA SER A 294 -21.30 1.75 -7.88
C SER A 294 -21.19 2.14 -6.41
N GLY A 295 -22.28 2.09 -5.64
CA GLY A 295 -22.35 2.60 -4.26
C GLY A 295 -21.27 2.02 -3.35
N GLN A 296 -21.08 0.69 -3.38
CA GLN A 296 -20.05 0.03 -2.57
C GLN A 296 -18.62 0.51 -2.89
N LEU A 297 -18.32 0.79 -4.16
CA LEU A 297 -16.99 1.29 -4.58
C LEU A 297 -16.76 2.76 -4.20
N THR A 298 -17.83 3.49 -3.89
CA THR A 298 -17.79 4.91 -3.51
C THR A 298 -17.49 5.07 -2.01
N GLU A 299 -17.97 4.13 -1.19
CA GLU A 299 -17.72 4.10 0.26
C GLU A 299 -16.40 3.41 0.64
N LEU A 300 -15.81 2.64 -0.29
CA LEU A 300 -14.60 1.86 -0.06
C LEU A 300 -13.41 2.66 0.52
N PRO A 301 -13.11 3.91 0.08
CA PRO A 301 -12.02 4.68 0.68
C PRO A 301 -12.21 4.89 2.19
N GLY A 302 -13.43 5.14 2.65
CA GLY A 302 -13.74 5.31 4.07
C GLY A 302 -13.53 4.03 4.86
N MET A 303 -13.95 2.89 4.31
CA MET A 303 -13.72 1.57 4.91
C MET A 303 -12.23 1.23 5.00
N LEU A 304 -11.46 1.52 3.94
CA LEU A 304 -10.01 1.29 3.93
C LEU A 304 -9.26 2.23 4.88
N MET A 305 -9.73 3.47 5.04
CA MET A 305 -9.20 4.38 6.05
C MET A 305 -9.45 3.84 7.46
N ASP A 306 -10.66 3.37 7.75
CA ASP A 306 -10.97 2.76 9.04
C ASP A 306 -10.04 1.59 9.34
N ILE A 307 -9.90 0.64 8.39
CA ILE A 307 -8.96 -0.48 8.51
C ILE A 307 -7.54 0.01 8.81
N PHE A 308 -7.06 1.05 8.12
CA PHE A 308 -5.72 1.60 8.35
C PHE A 308 -5.60 2.28 9.73
N ILE A 309 -6.59 3.04 10.17
CA ILE A 309 -6.64 3.65 11.50
C ILE A 309 -6.57 2.58 12.59
N GLN A 310 -7.18 1.41 12.37
CA GLN A 310 -7.07 0.27 13.29
C GLN A 310 -5.64 -0.31 13.40
N THR A 311 -4.71 0.08 12.52
CA THR A 311 -3.31 -0.36 12.59
C THR A 311 -2.36 0.64 13.27
N LEU A 312 -2.83 1.86 13.58
CA LEU A 312 -2.07 2.93 14.23
C LEU A 312 -2.01 2.76 15.75
#